data_AF-A0AA48I614-F1
#
_entry.id   AF-A0AA48I614-F1
#
_cell.length_a   1.000
_cell.length_b   1.000
_cell.length_c   1.000
_cell.angle_alpha   90.00
_cell.angle_beta   90.00
_cell.angle_gamma   90.00
#
_symmetry.space_group_name_H-M   'P 1'
#
loop_
_entity.id
_entity.type
_entity.pdbx_description
1 polymer ?
#
loop_
_entity_poly.entity_id
_entity_poly.type
_entity_poly.pdbx_seq_one_letter_code
_entity_poly.pdbx_strand_id
1 'polypeptide(L)'
;MFNKKLQVEKVEMVKKIIRKYDYGNYEATHKECVELGLNVNRPALDRLGEKLQMLDSQAKSKSKLLFDEVDASDDKEPAIQLSPEPPTAMDVSSNVSSGEYGQFSNRADEITYELGALRIRENELLKELSVIRKKTSN
;
A
#
# COMPACT_ATOMS: atom_id res chain seq x y z
N MET A 1 -2.32 -19.76 -18.13
CA MET A 1 -1.98 -18.61 -17.26
C MET A 1 -1.82 -17.28 -18.01
N PHE A 2 -1.24 -17.24 -19.22
CA PHE A 2 -0.85 -16.02 -19.94
C PHE A 2 -1.86 -14.84 -19.95
N ASN A 3 -3.16 -15.10 -20.13
CA ASN A 3 -4.20 -14.05 -20.17
C ASN A 3 -4.20 -13.11 -18.95
N LYS A 4 -3.82 -13.60 -17.75
CA LYS A 4 -3.73 -12.74 -16.55
C LYS A 4 -2.59 -11.71 -16.65
N LYS A 5 -1.44 -12.05 -17.25
CA LYS A 5 -0.33 -11.11 -17.45
C LYS A 5 -0.72 -10.01 -18.44
N LEU A 6 -1.29 -10.41 -19.59
CA LEU A 6 -1.75 -9.47 -20.62
C LEU A 6 -2.85 -8.52 -20.09
N GLN A 7 -3.73 -8.98 -19.21
CA GLN A 7 -4.71 -8.13 -18.54
C GLN A 7 -4.05 -7.09 -17.61
N VAL A 8 -3.02 -7.46 -16.86
CA VAL A 8 -2.27 -6.52 -16.00
C VAL A 8 -1.53 -5.48 -16.86
N GLU A 9 -0.83 -5.90 -17.91
CA GLU A 9 -0.13 -5.00 -18.84
C GLU A 9 -1.07 -3.97 -19.48
N LYS A 10 -2.26 -4.42 -19.94
CA LYS A 10 -3.29 -3.50 -20.47
C LYS A 10 -3.78 -2.51 -19.42
N VAL A 11 -4.02 -2.96 -18.18
CA VAL A 11 -4.44 -2.07 -17.07
C VAL A 11 -3.33 -1.07 -16.68
N GLU A 12 -2.07 -1.47 -16.71
CA GLU A 12 -0.93 -0.56 -16.50
C GLU A 12 -0.80 0.48 -17.63
N MET A 13 -1.06 0.09 -18.88
CA MET A 13 -1.07 1.01 -20.00
C MET A 13 -2.19 2.06 -19.85
N VAL A 14 -3.41 1.65 -19.51
CA VAL A 14 -4.51 2.58 -19.21
C VAL A 14 -4.15 3.54 -18.05
N LYS A 15 -3.56 3.04 -16.97
CA LYS A 15 -3.09 3.90 -15.85
C LYS A 15 -2.06 4.94 -16.29
N LYS A 16 -1.14 4.59 -17.20
CA LYS A 16 -0.14 5.53 -17.74
C LYS A 16 -0.81 6.63 -18.58
N ILE A 17 -1.82 6.27 -19.40
CA ILE A 17 -2.57 7.22 -20.23
C ILE A 17 -3.40 8.18 -19.35
N ILE A 18 -4.10 7.68 -18.32
CA ILE A 18 -4.84 8.51 -17.36
C ILE A 18 -3.92 9.55 -16.68
N ARG A 19 -2.73 9.12 -16.25
CA ARG A 19 -1.73 9.99 -15.61
C ARG A 19 -1.10 11.03 -16.56
N LYS A 20 -1.05 10.73 -17.86
CA LYS A 20 -0.58 11.64 -18.93
C LYS A 20 -1.59 12.76 -19.22
N TYR A 21 -2.85 12.58 -18.82
CA TYR A 21 -3.98 13.48 -19.11
C TYR A 21 -4.63 14.06 -17.86
N ASP A 22 -3.86 14.20 -16.77
CA ASP A 22 -4.25 14.81 -15.49
C ASP A 22 -5.57 14.32 -14.91
N TYR A 23 -5.88 13.04 -15.13
CA TYR A 23 -7.07 12.31 -14.66
C TYR A 23 -8.43 12.80 -15.21
N GLY A 24 -8.60 14.09 -15.51
CA GLY A 24 -9.86 14.70 -15.92
C GLY A 24 -10.14 14.75 -17.44
N ASN A 25 -9.13 14.59 -18.30
CA ASN A 25 -9.37 14.61 -19.76
C ASN A 25 -9.72 13.21 -20.29
N TYR A 26 -10.94 12.77 -19.98
CA TYR A 26 -11.47 11.45 -20.32
C TYR A 26 -11.58 11.20 -21.83
N GLU A 27 -11.84 12.23 -22.64
CA GLU A 27 -12.01 12.05 -24.09
C GLU A 27 -10.67 11.79 -24.79
N ALA A 28 -9.62 12.55 -24.45
CA ALA A 28 -8.27 12.26 -24.94
C ALA A 28 -7.76 10.90 -24.43
N THR A 29 -7.97 10.60 -23.14
CA THR A 29 -7.61 9.31 -22.53
C THR A 29 -8.29 8.14 -23.24
N HIS A 30 -9.60 8.23 -23.50
CA HIS A 30 -10.35 7.19 -24.21
C HIS A 30 -9.87 7.05 -25.67
N LYS A 31 -9.57 8.15 -26.36
CA LYS A 31 -9.06 8.13 -27.73
C LYS A 31 -7.72 7.40 -27.82
N GLU A 32 -6.74 7.74 -26.98
CA GLU A 32 -5.44 7.07 -26.96
C GLU A 32 -5.56 5.59 -26.54
N CYS A 33 -6.47 5.24 -25.62
CA CYS A 33 -6.77 3.84 -25.31
C CYS A 33 -7.26 3.07 -26.56
N VAL A 34 -8.20 3.63 -27.33
CA VAL A 34 -8.73 3.00 -28.55
C VAL A 34 -7.67 2.90 -29.65
N GLU A 35 -6.85 3.95 -29.85
CA GLU A 35 -5.73 3.94 -30.80
C GLU A 35 -4.68 2.87 -30.46
N LEU A 36 -4.50 2.55 -29.16
CA LEU A 36 -3.63 1.47 -28.67
C LEU A 36 -4.30 0.08 -28.63
N GLY A 37 -5.51 -0.09 -29.19
CA GLY A 37 -6.21 -1.38 -29.22
C GLY A 37 -6.74 -1.84 -27.85
N LEU A 38 -7.05 -0.88 -26.96
CA LEU A 38 -7.63 -1.11 -25.65
C LEU A 38 -9.13 -0.73 -25.68
N ASN A 39 -9.98 -1.73 -25.83
CA ASN A 39 -11.44 -1.55 -25.68
C ASN A 39 -11.76 -1.30 -24.21
N VAL A 40 -11.92 -0.02 -23.83
CA VAL A 40 -12.28 0.41 -22.47
C VAL A 40 -13.62 1.16 -22.50
N ASN A 41 -14.57 0.77 -21.66
CA ASN A 41 -15.87 1.46 -21.59
C ASN A 41 -15.71 2.86 -20.99
N ARG A 42 -16.27 3.91 -21.61
CA ARG A 42 -16.21 5.31 -21.10
C ARG A 42 -16.52 5.40 -19.59
N PRO A 43 -17.62 4.84 -19.04
CA PRO A 43 -17.94 4.95 -17.61
C PRO A 43 -17.04 4.10 -16.68
N ALA A 44 -16.26 3.16 -17.23
CA ALA A 44 -15.26 2.41 -16.47
C ALA A 44 -13.91 3.12 -16.44
N LEU A 45 -13.57 3.86 -17.51
CA LEU A 45 -12.38 4.71 -17.58
C LEU A 45 -12.51 5.92 -16.64
N ASP A 46 -13.69 6.53 -16.61
CA ASP A 46 -14.11 7.63 -15.72
C ASP A 46 -13.86 7.29 -14.24
N ARG A 47 -14.56 6.26 -13.72
CA ARG A 47 -14.38 5.70 -12.37
C ARG A 47 -12.95 5.23 -12.06
N LEU A 48 -12.20 4.80 -13.07
CA LEU A 48 -10.79 4.42 -12.92
C LEU A 48 -9.89 5.66 -12.77
N GLY A 49 -10.22 6.76 -13.46
CA GLY A 49 -9.59 8.07 -13.30
C GLY A 49 -9.76 8.61 -11.89
N GLU A 50 -11.00 8.75 -11.42
CA GLU A 50 -11.34 9.17 -10.06
C GLU A 50 -10.60 8.33 -9.00
N LYS A 51 -10.68 6.99 -9.12
CA LYS A 51 -10.06 6.07 -8.16
C LYS A 51 -8.54 6.11 -8.20
N LEU A 52 -7.92 6.30 -9.37
CA LEU A 52 -6.48 6.46 -9.49
C LEU A 52 -6.02 7.80 -8.90
N GLN A 53 -6.77 8.89 -9.15
CA GLN A 53 -6.49 10.22 -8.60
C GLN A 53 -6.55 10.21 -7.06
N MET A 54 -7.55 9.56 -6.47
CA MET A 54 -7.64 9.39 -5.01
C MET A 54 -6.46 8.60 -4.45
N LEU A 55 -6.10 7.47 -5.07
CA LEU A 55 -5.00 6.61 -4.62
C LEU A 55 -3.64 7.32 -4.74
N ASP A 56 -3.36 7.98 -5.86
CA ASP A 56 -2.11 8.70 -6.09
C ASP A 56 -2.01 9.98 -5.22
N SER A 57 -3.13 10.55 -4.80
CA SER A 57 -3.16 11.63 -3.80
C SER A 57 -2.94 11.11 -2.38
N GLN A 58 -3.59 10.01 -2.00
CA GLN A 58 -3.39 9.37 -0.69
C GLN A 58 -1.94 8.88 -0.52
N ALA A 59 -1.32 8.36 -1.59
CA ALA A 59 0.08 7.99 -1.60
C ALA A 59 0.99 9.19 -1.30
N LYS A 60 0.78 10.34 -1.96
CA LYS A 60 1.52 11.59 -1.70
C LYS A 60 1.37 12.06 -0.25
N SER A 61 0.15 12.03 0.31
CA SER A 61 -0.10 12.39 1.71
C SER A 61 0.62 11.46 2.69
N LYS A 62 0.59 10.14 2.45
CA LYS A 62 1.31 9.17 3.28
C LYS A 62 2.83 9.33 3.20
N SER A 63 3.39 9.58 2.01
CA SER A 63 4.82 9.86 1.87
C SER A 63 5.23 11.17 2.56
N LYS A 64 4.37 12.21 2.55
CA LYS A 64 4.71 13.48 3.20
C LYS A 64 4.87 13.33 4.73
N LEU A 65 3.97 12.58 5.38
CA LEU A 65 4.03 12.33 6.82
C LEU A 65 5.21 11.45 7.26
N LEU A 66 5.89 10.78 6.32
CA LEU A 66 7.02 9.88 6.58
C LEU A 66 8.40 10.56 6.52
N PHE A 67 8.45 11.89 6.37
CA PHE A 67 9.69 12.67 6.30
C PHE A 67 9.75 13.86 7.29
N ASP A 68 8.70 14.14 8.06
CA ASP A 68 8.68 15.22 9.08
C ASP A 68 9.21 14.75 10.47
N GLU A 69 9.72 13.53 10.60
CA GLU A 69 10.17 12.92 11.87
C GLU A 69 11.69 12.63 11.92
N VAL A 70 12.51 13.38 11.17
CA VAL A 70 13.99 13.26 11.20
C VAL A 70 14.70 14.63 11.10
N ASP A 71 14.46 15.54 12.04
CA ASP A 71 15.48 16.54 12.42
C ASP A 71 15.30 17.10 13.85
N ALA A 72 15.85 16.38 14.85
CA ALA A 72 15.99 16.84 16.23
C ALA A 72 17.03 15.98 16.98
N SER A 73 18.31 16.10 16.62
CA SER A 73 19.40 15.43 17.35
C SER A 73 19.84 16.24 18.57
N ASP A 74 19.53 15.75 19.78
CA ASP A 74 20.23 16.11 21.02
C ASP A 74 20.17 14.95 22.03
N ASP A 75 21.18 14.82 22.90
CA ASP A 75 21.48 13.61 23.66
C ASP A 75 20.74 13.51 25.01
N LYS A 76 19.95 12.44 25.20
CA LYS A 76 19.89 11.67 26.48
C LYS A 76 18.94 10.45 26.50
N GLU A 77 19.48 9.32 26.97
CA GLU A 77 18.74 8.36 27.82
C GLU A 77 18.28 9.05 29.12
N PRO A 78 17.15 8.65 29.77
CA PRO A 78 17.06 7.29 30.31
C PRO A 78 15.67 6.65 30.55
N ALA A 79 15.74 5.38 30.98
CA ALA A 79 14.84 4.70 31.93
C ALA A 79 13.42 4.24 31.50
N ILE A 80 13.22 2.92 31.61
CA ILE A 80 11.92 2.23 31.59
C ILE A 80 11.17 2.50 32.90
N GLN A 81 9.87 2.80 32.85
CA GLN A 81 8.93 2.70 33.99
C GLN A 81 7.58 2.10 33.57
N LEU A 82 6.80 1.61 34.53
CA LEU A 82 5.75 0.61 34.31
C LEU A 82 4.46 0.92 35.11
N SER A 83 3.33 1.21 34.42
CA SER A 83 1.94 1.25 34.96
C SER A 83 1.61 2.30 36.06
N PRO A 84 0.34 2.47 36.53
CA PRO A 84 -0.98 2.10 35.96
C PRO A 84 -2.09 3.21 35.95
N GLU A 85 -3.08 3.02 35.06
CA GLU A 85 -4.55 3.33 35.15
C GLU A 85 -5.16 4.77 35.19
N PRO A 86 -6.46 4.93 34.78
CA PRO A 86 -7.16 6.22 34.54
C PRO A 86 -8.26 6.51 35.63
N PRO A 87 -9.15 7.54 35.53
CA PRO A 87 -10.22 7.73 34.52
C PRO A 87 -10.08 9.12 33.82
N THR A 88 -11.05 9.82 33.17
CA THR A 88 -12.53 9.82 33.12
C THR A 88 -13.04 10.37 31.75
N ALA A 89 -14.35 10.30 31.48
CA ALA A 89 -14.97 10.55 30.16
C ALA A 89 -15.57 11.96 29.91
N MET A 90 -15.78 12.26 28.64
CA MET A 90 -16.94 13.02 28.08
C MET A 90 -17.34 12.38 26.73
N ASP A 91 -18.63 12.42 26.39
CA ASP A 91 -19.26 11.69 25.28
C ASP A 91 -19.62 12.61 24.10
N VAL A 92 -19.35 12.15 22.86
CA VAL A 92 -20.10 12.56 21.66
C VAL A 92 -20.31 11.35 20.74
N SER A 93 -21.34 10.56 21.02
CA SER A 93 -21.89 9.57 20.10
C SER A 93 -22.21 10.19 18.73
N SER A 94 -21.51 9.72 17.69
CA SER A 94 -21.83 10.01 16.29
C SER A 94 -21.85 8.71 15.49
N ASN A 95 -23.06 8.35 15.05
CA ASN A 95 -23.42 7.02 14.58
C ASN A 95 -22.89 6.73 13.16
N VAL A 96 -21.64 6.25 13.05
CA VAL A 96 -21.00 5.90 11.77
C VAL A 96 -20.91 4.39 11.58
N SER A 97 -21.72 3.90 10.62
CA SER A 97 -21.90 2.50 10.20
C SER A 97 -20.69 1.57 10.37
N SER A 98 -20.77 0.67 11.35
CA SER A 98 -19.82 -0.44 11.58
C SER A 98 -19.94 -1.55 10.51
N GLY A 99 -19.64 -1.21 9.25
CA GLY A 99 -19.79 -2.11 8.09
C GLY A 99 -18.49 -2.76 7.61
N GLU A 100 -17.50 -1.95 7.19
CA GLU A 100 -16.35 -2.46 6.41
C GLU A 100 -14.95 -2.22 7.04
N TYR A 101 -14.75 -1.13 7.81
CA TYR A 101 -13.40 -0.73 8.27
C TYR A 101 -12.68 -1.79 9.10
N GLY A 102 -13.40 -2.56 9.93
CA GLY A 102 -12.80 -3.64 10.73
C GLY A 102 -12.16 -4.75 9.89
N GLN A 103 -12.73 -5.08 8.72
CA GLN A 103 -12.15 -6.10 7.84
C GLN A 103 -10.82 -5.63 7.23
N PHE A 104 -10.69 -4.32 6.94
CA PHE A 104 -9.46 -3.77 6.39
C PHE A 104 -8.35 -3.58 7.43
N SER A 105 -8.68 -3.31 8.70
CA SER A 105 -7.68 -3.36 9.79
C SER A 105 -7.17 -4.79 9.97
N ASN A 106 -8.07 -5.73 10.30
CA ASN A 106 -7.72 -7.12 10.58
C ASN A 106 -6.88 -7.75 9.45
N ARG A 107 -7.17 -7.39 8.20
CA ARG A 107 -6.41 -7.86 7.02
C ARG A 107 -5.04 -7.17 6.86
N ALA A 108 -4.89 -5.91 7.26
CA ALA A 108 -3.58 -5.26 7.30
C ALA A 108 -2.70 -5.84 8.43
N ASP A 109 -3.32 -6.16 9.57
CA ASP A 109 -2.68 -6.80 10.72
C ASP A 109 -2.25 -8.25 10.36
N GLU A 110 -3.12 -9.02 9.72
CA GLU A 110 -2.86 -10.35 9.14
C GLU A 110 -1.68 -10.33 8.15
N ILE A 111 -1.70 -9.43 7.16
CA ILE A 111 -0.61 -9.26 6.19
C ILE A 111 0.72 -8.89 6.90
N THR A 112 0.66 -8.06 7.94
CA THR A 112 1.85 -7.67 8.71
C THR A 112 2.43 -8.86 9.47
N TYR A 113 1.57 -9.70 10.06
CA TYR A 113 1.96 -10.93 10.73
C TYR A 113 2.57 -11.96 9.75
N GLU A 114 1.93 -12.18 8.59
CA GLU A 114 2.45 -13.08 7.55
C GLU A 114 3.84 -12.63 7.05
N LEU A 115 4.02 -11.34 6.77
CA LEU A 115 5.30 -10.77 6.34
C LEU A 115 6.38 -10.91 7.43
N GLY A 116 6.03 -10.75 8.71
CA GLY A 116 6.92 -11.01 9.84
C GLY A 116 7.37 -12.47 9.90
N ALA A 117 6.42 -13.41 9.81
CA ALA A 117 6.70 -14.85 9.83
C ALA A 117 7.57 -15.30 8.63
N LEU A 118 7.30 -14.77 7.42
CA LEU A 118 8.13 -15.02 6.24
C LEU A 118 9.56 -14.49 6.40
N ARG A 119 9.73 -13.29 6.96
CA ARG A 119 11.06 -12.69 7.19
C ARG A 119 11.87 -13.45 8.25
N ILE A 120 11.23 -14.04 9.25
CA ILE A 120 11.91 -14.94 10.21
C ILE A 120 12.41 -16.18 9.47
N ARG A 121 11.55 -16.86 8.72
CA ARG A 121 11.88 -18.07 7.94
C ARG A 121 12.99 -17.83 6.90
N GLU A 122 12.99 -16.68 6.24
CA GLU A 122 14.07 -16.28 5.32
C GLU A 122 15.42 -16.23 6.03
N ASN A 123 15.49 -15.64 7.22
CA ASN A 123 16.71 -15.58 8.02
C ASN A 123 17.17 -16.95 8.55
N GLU A 124 16.25 -17.88 8.79
CA GLU A 124 16.57 -19.27 9.14
C GLU A 124 17.19 -20.01 7.94
N LEU A 125 16.55 -19.95 6.77
CA LEU A 125 17.06 -20.55 5.53
C LEU A 125 18.42 -19.96 5.11
N LEU A 126 18.64 -18.66 5.29
CA LEU A 126 19.95 -18.02 5.04
C LEU A 126 21.05 -18.55 5.99
N LYS A 127 20.72 -18.83 7.27
CA LYS A 127 21.65 -19.47 8.21
C LYS A 127 21.95 -20.91 7.78
N GLU A 128 20.94 -21.70 7.43
CA GLU A 128 21.12 -23.08 6.94
C GLU A 128 22.00 -23.13 5.69
N LEU A 129 21.71 -22.29 4.68
CA LEU A 129 22.54 -22.15 3.48
C LEU A 129 23.98 -21.75 3.82
N SER A 130 24.20 -20.88 4.82
CA SER A 130 25.56 -20.52 5.27
C SER A 130 26.31 -21.71 5.90
N VAL A 131 25.61 -22.61 6.60
CA VAL A 131 26.19 -23.83 7.19
C VAL A 131 26.48 -24.86 6.11
N ILE A 132 25.54 -25.09 5.18
CA ILE A 132 25.74 -25.98 4.03
C ILE A 132 26.92 -25.51 3.19
N ARG A 133 26.98 -24.21 2.83
CA ARG A 133 28.06 -23.63 2.03
C ARG A 133 29.44 -23.80 2.67
N LYS A 134 29.53 -23.68 4.00
CA LYS A 134 30.77 -23.96 4.76
C LYS A 134 31.11 -25.45 4.72
N LYS A 135 30.12 -26.34 4.91
CA LYS A 135 30.31 -27.80 4.90
C LYS A 135 30.69 -28.35 3.52
N THR A 136 30.26 -27.71 2.43
CA THR A 136 30.63 -28.05 1.04
C THR A 136 31.91 -27.36 0.54
N SER A 137 32.64 -26.67 1.41
CA SER A 137 33.87 -25.95 1.08
C SER A 137 35.12 -26.51 1.79
N ASN A 138 34.97 -27.72 2.36
CA ASN A 138 36.02 -28.60 2.90
C ASN A 138 35.96 -29.93 2.15
#